data_AF-A0A0W8FD74-F1
#
_entry.id   AF-A0A0W8FD74-F1
#
_cell.length_a   1.000
_cell.length_b   1.000
_cell.length_c   1.000
_cell.angle_alpha   90.00
_cell.angle_beta   90.00
_cell.angle_gamma   90.00
#
_symmetry.space_group_name_H-M   'P 1'
#
loop_
_entity.id
_entity.type
_entity.pdbx_description
1 polymer ?
#
loop_
_entity_poly.entity_id
_entity_poly.type
_entity_poly.pdbx_seq_one_letter_code
_entity_poly.pdbx_strand_id
1 'polypeptide(L)'
;MFFLGEYDEDEAANIRTFLSDAGIRVELKPYLVMDSDEQFCLRGRYSRLKEMTEDISDYEHDLSLIKSALSHSSTPEEFDELFLKELDPTMMKIRDEILAHCESDEIESCEELSEESPEENSEDTSEESEPLDFNVDAWLNYLLRSGKAQSFAHSVLSLNGIIVGEPIGDKLDDPLLEIPADPGDFDTEPDELVLNADYYLSRSIGLYVDEFTAPLVSDMDEEFIDMYPDEYQQISALGLLIEKLATPPSDMKMSLDEFIESCMLRKDEHDVRLMVDGRDVFMELIRILERGDVLKSKGDKIKWKK
;
A
#
# COMPACT_ATOMS: atom_id res chain seq x y z
N MET A 1 -23.57 -9.89 7.99
CA MET A 1 -23.01 -9.43 6.72
C MET A 1 -21.57 -9.88 6.74
N PHE A 2 -21.13 -10.46 5.63
CA PHE A 2 -19.79 -11.00 5.46
C PHE A 2 -18.82 -9.85 5.20
N PHE A 3 -17.72 -9.80 5.93
CA PHE A 3 -16.68 -8.79 5.69
C PHE A 3 -15.82 -9.25 4.51
N LEU A 4 -15.74 -8.43 3.46
CA LEU A 4 -14.98 -8.74 2.25
C LEU A 4 -13.55 -8.21 2.33
N GLY A 5 -13.39 -6.97 2.79
CA GLY A 5 -12.09 -6.32 2.85
C GLY A 5 -12.14 -4.87 3.31
N GLU A 6 -10.94 -4.29 3.45
CA GLU A 6 -10.68 -2.89 3.77
C GLU A 6 -10.10 -2.21 2.54
N TYR A 7 -10.66 -1.07 2.15
CA TYR A 7 -10.26 -0.35 0.94
C TYR A 7 -10.27 1.15 1.18
N ASP A 8 -9.62 1.90 0.30
CA ASP A 8 -9.83 3.34 0.24
C ASP A 8 -11.23 3.69 -0.29
N GLU A 9 -11.56 4.99 -0.28
CA GLU A 9 -12.91 5.45 -0.62
C GLU A 9 -13.29 5.21 -2.09
N ASP A 10 -12.34 5.35 -3.01
CA ASP A 10 -12.57 5.23 -4.44
C ASP A 10 -12.64 3.75 -4.84
N GLU A 11 -11.73 2.93 -4.34
CA GLU A 11 -11.71 1.49 -4.55
C GLU A 11 -12.98 0.83 -3.97
N ALA A 12 -13.36 1.17 -2.74
CA ALA A 12 -14.60 0.66 -2.14
C ALA A 12 -15.85 1.04 -2.96
N ALA A 13 -15.86 2.25 -3.56
CA ALA A 13 -16.96 2.72 -4.40
C ALA A 13 -17.02 1.95 -5.73
N ASN A 14 -15.86 1.64 -6.33
CA ASN A 14 -15.75 0.84 -7.55
C ASN A 14 -16.23 -0.59 -7.31
N ILE A 15 -15.70 -1.27 -6.30
CA ILE A 15 -16.13 -2.64 -5.93
C ILE A 15 -17.63 -2.67 -5.65
N ARG A 16 -18.17 -1.72 -4.88
CA ARG A 16 -19.61 -1.63 -4.64
C ARG A 16 -20.42 -1.56 -5.93
N THR A 17 -19.95 -0.83 -6.94
CA THR A 17 -20.67 -0.63 -8.21
C THR A 17 -20.79 -1.96 -8.94
N PHE A 18 -19.68 -2.67 -9.16
CA PHE A 18 -19.68 -4.01 -9.76
C PHE A 18 -20.62 -4.97 -9.01
N LEU A 19 -20.49 -5.03 -7.68
CA LEU A 19 -21.32 -5.91 -6.86
C LEU A 19 -22.81 -5.54 -6.94
N SER A 20 -23.14 -4.24 -6.95
CA SER A 20 -24.53 -3.77 -7.05
C SER A 20 -25.16 -4.07 -8.41
N ASP A 21 -24.38 -3.98 -9.49
CA ASP A 21 -24.82 -4.28 -10.84
C ASP A 21 -25.13 -5.78 -11.02
N ALA A 22 -24.37 -6.65 -10.34
CA ALA A 22 -24.67 -8.08 -10.20
C ALA A 22 -25.83 -8.38 -9.23
N GLY A 23 -26.46 -7.35 -8.62
CA GLY A 23 -27.55 -7.51 -7.64
C GLY A 23 -27.10 -7.94 -6.25
N ILE A 24 -25.80 -7.94 -5.98
CA ILE A 24 -25.21 -8.25 -4.67
C ILE A 24 -25.33 -7.02 -3.78
N ARG A 25 -26.01 -7.20 -2.64
CA ARG A 25 -26.19 -6.10 -1.67
C ARG A 25 -24.93 -5.95 -0.84
N VAL A 26 -24.47 -4.72 -0.72
CA VAL A 26 -23.28 -4.36 0.06
C VAL A 26 -23.54 -3.20 1.02
N GLU A 27 -22.81 -3.20 2.13
CA GLU A 27 -22.79 -2.13 3.12
C GLU A 27 -21.35 -1.62 3.24
N LEU A 28 -21.15 -0.31 3.11
CA LEU A 28 -19.86 0.35 3.32
C LEU A 28 -19.84 0.98 4.70
N LYS A 29 -18.78 0.74 5.47
CA LYS A 29 -18.57 1.33 6.79
C LYS A 29 -17.26 2.09 6.86
N PRO A 30 -17.28 3.42 6.93
CA PRO A 30 -16.07 4.19 7.18
C PRO A 30 -15.60 4.00 8.63
N TYR A 31 -14.30 3.85 8.81
CA TYR A 31 -13.64 3.94 10.11
C TYR A 31 -12.26 4.56 9.95
N LEU A 32 -11.62 4.83 11.09
CA LEU A 32 -10.28 5.38 11.15
C LEU A 32 -9.32 4.27 11.54
N VAL A 33 -8.24 4.18 10.80
CA VAL A 33 -7.11 3.27 11.08
C VAL A 33 -5.95 4.13 11.55
N MET A 34 -5.27 3.64 12.57
CA MET A 34 -4.04 4.24 13.05
C MET A 34 -2.90 3.33 12.62
N ASP A 35 -2.10 3.82 11.70
CA ASP A 35 -0.87 3.20 11.27
C ASP A 35 0.29 3.81 12.06
N SER A 36 1.36 3.04 12.24
CA SER A 36 2.56 3.51 12.91
C SER A 36 3.79 3.16 12.10
N ASP A 37 4.69 4.12 11.94
CA ASP A 37 6.05 3.89 11.49
C ASP A 37 6.98 4.05 12.70
N GLU A 38 7.74 3.00 13.00
CA GLU A 38 8.59 2.91 14.18
C GLU A 38 10.02 2.62 13.74
N GLN A 39 10.93 3.53 14.09
CA GLN A 39 12.34 3.39 13.77
C GLN A 39 13.21 3.68 14.99
N PHE A 40 14.09 2.74 15.31
CA PHE A 40 15.14 2.97 16.28
C PHE A 40 16.28 3.77 15.67
N CYS A 41 16.74 4.77 16.41
CA CYS A 41 17.82 5.67 16.02
C CYS A 41 18.78 5.90 17.18
N LEU A 42 20.05 6.13 16.87
CA LEU A 42 20.97 6.78 17.78
C LEU A 42 20.85 8.29 17.62
N ARG A 43 20.53 9.00 18.71
CA ARG A 43 20.42 10.45 18.74
C ARG A 43 21.44 11.04 19.71
N GLY A 44 22.41 11.76 19.17
CA GLY A 44 23.52 12.29 19.95
C GLY A 44 24.39 13.27 19.19
N ARG A 45 25.41 13.80 19.86
CA ARG A 45 26.45 14.62 19.21
C ARG A 45 27.29 13.72 18.29
N TYR A 46 27.68 14.23 17.12
CA TYR A 46 28.50 13.51 16.15
C TYR A 46 29.75 12.89 16.79
N SER A 47 30.46 13.64 17.63
CA SER A 47 31.65 13.18 18.36
C SER A 47 31.40 11.92 19.20
N ARG A 48 30.19 11.80 19.77
CA ARG A 48 29.77 10.65 20.57
C ARG A 48 29.33 9.48 19.70
N LEU A 49 28.50 9.74 18.68
CA LEU A 49 28.00 8.69 17.78
C LEU A 49 29.13 8.01 16.99
N LYS A 50 30.19 8.75 16.66
CA LYS A 50 31.39 8.22 16.01
C LYS A 50 32.08 7.12 16.81
N GLU A 51 31.93 7.11 18.14
CA GLU A 51 32.51 6.06 18.99
C GLU A 51 31.64 4.80 19.02
N MET A 52 30.39 4.87 18.54
CA MET A 52 29.35 3.85 18.73
C MET A 52 28.99 3.13 17.43
N THR A 53 29.28 3.71 16.27
CA THR A 53 28.88 3.19 14.96
C THR A 53 30.09 3.01 14.06
N GLU A 54 30.30 1.80 13.54
CA GLU A 54 31.41 1.50 12.62
C GLU A 54 31.22 2.13 11.23
N ASP A 55 29.97 2.30 10.79
CA ASP A 55 29.60 2.80 9.45
C ASP A 55 29.25 4.30 9.41
N ILE A 56 29.87 5.13 10.26
CA ILE A 56 29.57 6.57 10.27
C ILE A 56 30.10 7.33 9.05
N SER A 57 30.89 6.69 8.18
CA SER A 57 31.56 7.33 7.04
C SER A 57 30.59 7.97 6.05
N ASP A 58 29.44 7.36 5.83
CA ASP A 58 28.43 7.87 4.89
C ASP A 58 27.82 9.16 5.44
N TYR A 59 27.51 9.21 6.73
CA TYR A 59 27.02 10.42 7.40
C TYR A 59 28.10 11.50 7.49
N GLU A 60 29.38 11.14 7.64
CA GLU A 60 30.49 12.11 7.55
C GLU A 60 30.59 12.74 6.16
N HIS A 61 30.42 11.92 5.12
CA HIS A 61 30.37 12.40 3.74
C HIS A 61 29.19 13.35 3.56
N ASP A 62 27.98 12.96 3.94
CA ASP A 62 26.79 13.79 3.80
C ASP A 62 26.90 15.10 4.61
N LEU A 63 27.48 15.07 5.82
CA LEU A 63 27.78 16.28 6.60
C LEU A 63 28.74 17.23 5.88
N SER A 64 29.71 16.69 5.12
CA SER A 64 30.60 17.52 4.33
C SER A 64 29.88 18.20 3.16
N LEU A 65 28.95 17.49 2.51
CA LEU A 65 28.09 18.02 1.45
C LEU A 65 27.12 19.07 1.98
N ILE A 66 26.51 18.84 3.15
CA ILE A 66 25.64 19.83 3.82
C ILE A 66 26.41 21.12 4.08
N LYS A 67 27.64 21.04 4.61
CA LYS A 67 28.50 22.22 4.84
C LYS A 67 28.79 22.97 3.54
N SER A 68 29.09 22.25 2.47
CA SER A 68 29.39 22.84 1.16
C SER A 68 28.15 23.51 0.56
N ALA A 69 27.02 22.81 0.48
CA ALA A 69 25.77 23.31 -0.05
C ALA A 69 25.27 24.55 0.73
N LEU A 70 25.33 24.53 2.06
CA LEU A 70 24.94 25.69 2.88
C LEU A 70 25.83 26.92 2.67
N SER A 71 27.10 26.74 2.35
CA SER A 71 28.02 27.86 2.10
C SER A 71 27.74 28.61 0.80
N HIS A 72 26.99 27.99 -0.12
CA HIS A 72 26.67 28.51 -1.45
C HIS A 72 25.17 28.78 -1.68
N SER A 73 24.30 28.39 -0.74
CA SER A 73 22.84 28.58 -0.83
C SER A 73 22.36 29.79 -0.04
N SER A 74 21.38 30.50 -0.59
CA SER A 74 20.68 31.59 0.08
C SER A 74 19.22 31.25 0.38
N THR A 75 18.66 30.22 -0.27
CA THR A 75 17.30 29.72 -0.02
C THR A 75 17.28 28.20 0.20
N PRO A 76 16.25 27.65 0.86
CA PRO A 76 16.09 26.20 1.02
C PRO A 76 16.10 25.42 -0.30
N GLU A 77 15.47 25.95 -1.34
CA GLU A 77 15.40 25.30 -2.66
C GLU A 77 16.78 25.25 -3.32
N GLU A 78 17.56 26.33 -3.21
CA GLU A 78 18.95 26.36 -3.68
C GLU A 78 19.83 25.37 -2.91
N PHE A 79 19.60 25.20 -1.60
CA PHE A 79 20.32 24.23 -0.79
C PHE A 79 20.06 22.80 -1.27
N ASP A 80 18.79 22.42 -1.49
CA ASP A 80 18.42 21.07 -1.91
C ASP A 80 19.02 20.73 -3.29
N GLU A 81 18.92 21.65 -4.25
CA GLU A 81 19.50 21.47 -5.58
C GLU A 81 21.03 21.35 -5.54
N LEU A 82 21.71 22.19 -4.75
CA LEU A 82 23.16 22.11 -4.60
C LEU A 82 23.60 20.83 -3.90
N PHE A 83 22.91 20.43 -2.84
CA PHE A 83 23.20 19.22 -2.09
C PHE A 83 23.08 17.97 -2.98
N LEU A 84 21.96 17.82 -3.71
CA LEU A 84 21.75 16.70 -4.62
C LEU A 84 22.78 16.67 -5.76
N LYS A 85 23.14 17.84 -6.29
CA LYS A 85 24.15 17.98 -7.33
C LYS A 85 25.55 17.58 -6.86
N GLU A 86 25.90 17.85 -5.61
CA GLU A 86 27.16 17.40 -5.04
C GLU A 86 27.13 15.92 -4.66
N LEU A 87 25.98 15.39 -4.24
CA LEU A 87 25.78 13.99 -3.85
C LEU A 87 25.96 13.03 -5.04
N ASP A 88 25.31 13.33 -6.18
CA ASP A 88 25.48 12.57 -7.42
C ASP A 88 25.29 13.47 -8.66
N PRO A 89 26.39 14.07 -9.18
CA PRO A 89 26.33 14.93 -10.35
C PRO A 89 25.88 14.20 -11.63
N THR A 90 26.06 12.89 -11.71
CA THR A 90 25.73 12.10 -12.90
C THR A 90 24.23 11.87 -12.97
N MET A 91 23.62 11.46 -11.86
CA MET A 91 22.18 11.20 -11.81
C MET A 91 21.37 12.49 -11.88
N MET A 92 21.89 13.62 -11.40
CA MET A 92 21.26 14.93 -11.63
C MET A 92 21.23 15.32 -13.11
N LYS A 93 22.26 14.99 -13.91
CA LYS A 93 22.20 15.23 -15.36
C LYS A 93 21.14 14.37 -16.03
N ILE A 94 21.04 13.09 -15.65
CA ILE A 94 20.02 12.19 -16.17
C ILE A 94 18.62 12.70 -15.78
N ARG A 95 18.43 13.20 -14.55
CA ARG A 95 17.19 13.87 -14.12
C ARG A 95 16.82 15.02 -15.04
N ASP A 96 17.76 15.94 -15.25
CA ASP A 96 17.53 17.15 -16.02
C ASP A 96 17.28 16.81 -17.49
N GLU A 97 17.94 15.78 -18.03
CA GLU A 97 17.69 15.25 -19.37
C GLU A 97 16.28 14.65 -19.49
N ILE A 98 15.83 13.84 -18.53
CA ILE A 98 14.47 13.29 -18.49
C ILE A 98 13.43 14.41 -18.42
N LEU A 99 13.61 15.37 -17.50
CA LEU A 99 12.70 16.51 -17.35
C LEU A 99 12.63 17.33 -18.62
N ALA A 100 13.76 17.59 -19.28
CA ALA A 100 13.78 18.31 -20.55
C ALA A 100 13.01 17.58 -21.66
N HIS A 101 13.04 16.23 -21.70
CA HIS A 101 12.24 15.45 -22.64
C HIS A 101 10.74 15.52 -22.32
N CYS A 102 10.37 15.46 -21.03
CA CYS A 102 8.98 15.58 -20.60
C CYS A 102 8.41 17.01 -20.79
N GLU A 103 9.24 18.04 -20.66
CA GLU A 103 8.85 19.44 -20.90
C GLU A 103 8.79 19.77 -22.39
N SER A 104 9.55 19.08 -23.25
CA SER A 104 9.38 19.20 -24.71
C SER A 104 8.14 18.51 -25.24
N ASP A 105 7.64 17.49 -24.53
CA ASP A 105 6.38 16.79 -24.82
C ASP A 105 5.18 17.53 -24.17
N GLU A 106 5.07 18.85 -24.40
CA GLU A 106 3.85 19.59 -24.09
C GLU A 106 2.66 19.04 -24.91
N ILE A 107 1.93 18.12 -24.29
CA ILE A 107 0.48 17.88 -24.43
C ILE A 107 0.03 17.56 -25.86
N GLU A 108 0.31 16.35 -26.34
CA GLU A 108 -0.71 15.64 -27.13
C GLU A 108 -1.67 14.99 -26.14
N SER A 109 -2.82 15.64 -25.95
CA SER A 109 -3.92 15.12 -25.14
C SER A 109 -4.21 13.68 -25.51
N CYS A 110 -4.13 12.77 -24.54
CA CYS A 110 -4.68 11.42 -24.62
C CYS A 110 -6.22 11.46 -24.61
N GLU A 111 -6.83 12.21 -25.54
CA GLU A 111 -8.24 12.11 -25.86
C GLU A 111 -8.36 11.51 -27.27
N GLU A 112 -9.06 10.37 -27.32
CA GLU A 112 -9.55 9.67 -28.50
C GLU A 112 -8.55 8.76 -29.23
N LEU A 113 -8.39 7.54 -28.70
CA LEU A 113 -8.25 6.33 -29.53
C LEU A 113 -9.53 6.17 -30.38
N SER A 114 -9.65 6.97 -31.43
CA SER A 114 -10.62 6.79 -32.51
C SER A 114 -9.89 6.27 -33.73
N GLU A 115 -10.28 5.07 -34.14
CA GLU A 115 -9.91 4.40 -35.39
C GLU A 115 -9.97 5.35 -36.59
N GLU A 116 -8.84 5.51 -37.30
CA GLU A 116 -8.70 5.46 -38.76
C GLU A 116 -7.29 5.90 -39.18
N SER A 117 -6.54 5.03 -39.86
CA SER A 117 -5.26 5.36 -40.50
C SER A 117 -5.43 6.50 -41.52
N PRO A 118 -4.42 7.39 -41.64
CA PRO A 118 -3.92 7.67 -42.99
C PRO A 118 -2.39 7.79 -43.10
N GLU A 119 -1.95 7.56 -44.32
CA GLU A 119 -0.58 7.50 -44.83
C GLU A 119 0.18 8.84 -44.82
N GLU A 120 1.51 8.71 -44.68
CA GLU A 120 2.60 9.51 -45.27
C GLU A 120 2.91 10.96 -44.82
N ASN A 121 4.21 11.12 -44.52
CA ASN A 121 5.07 12.30 -44.58
C ASN A 121 5.08 13.29 -43.40
N SER A 122 5.97 13.02 -42.44
CA SER A 122 6.77 14.07 -41.80
C SER A 122 8.25 13.72 -41.92
N GLU A 123 9.03 14.60 -42.53
CA GLU A 123 10.48 14.53 -42.58
C GLU A 123 11.02 14.62 -41.14
N ASP A 124 11.44 13.47 -40.62
CA ASP A 124 12.09 13.33 -39.32
C ASP A 124 13.44 14.07 -39.38
N THR A 125 13.47 15.24 -38.76
CA THR A 125 14.70 15.96 -38.39
C THR A 125 14.81 15.98 -36.88
N SER A 126 14.64 14.81 -36.26
CA SER A 126 15.15 14.57 -34.93
C SER A 126 16.66 14.40 -35.06
N GLU A 127 17.43 15.37 -34.55
CA GLU A 127 18.83 15.14 -34.21
C GLU A 127 18.86 13.86 -33.37
N GLU A 128 19.61 12.84 -33.82
CA GLU A 128 19.79 11.58 -33.09
C GLU A 128 20.34 11.90 -31.69
N SER A 129 19.44 12.11 -30.73
CA SER A 129 19.76 12.15 -29.32
C SER A 129 20.36 10.79 -28.99
N GLU A 130 21.63 10.77 -28.58
CA GLU A 130 22.27 9.54 -28.14
C GLU A 130 21.34 8.86 -27.13
N PRO A 131 21.06 7.55 -27.30
CA PRO A 131 20.13 6.86 -26.42
C PRO A 131 20.64 7.00 -24.99
N LEU A 132 19.84 7.65 -24.14
CA LEU A 132 20.07 7.73 -22.72
C LEU A 132 20.35 6.31 -22.21
N ASP A 133 21.52 6.10 -21.61
CA ASP A 133 21.85 4.85 -20.91
C ASP A 133 21.08 4.81 -19.58
N PHE A 134 19.74 4.80 -19.69
CA PHE A 134 18.82 4.84 -18.57
C PHE A 134 18.67 3.44 -18.00
N ASN A 135 19.34 3.21 -16.88
CA ASN A 135 19.20 2.00 -16.11
C ASN A 135 18.18 2.22 -14.98
N VAL A 136 17.02 1.58 -15.08
CA VAL A 136 15.91 1.67 -14.10
C VAL A 136 16.37 1.32 -12.69
N ASP A 137 17.18 0.26 -12.54
CA ASP A 137 17.69 -0.16 -11.22
C ASP A 137 18.67 0.86 -10.64
N ALA A 138 19.55 1.42 -11.47
CA ALA A 138 20.46 2.48 -11.05
C ALA A 138 19.68 3.74 -10.62
N TRP A 139 18.62 4.07 -11.37
CA TRP A 139 17.74 5.20 -11.09
C TRP A 139 16.97 5.03 -9.78
N LEU A 140 16.36 3.86 -9.54
CA LEU A 140 15.68 3.56 -8.28
C LEU A 140 16.63 3.58 -7.08
N ASN A 141 17.83 3.02 -7.24
CA ASN A 141 18.86 3.08 -6.19
C ASN A 141 19.30 4.51 -5.90
N TYR A 142 19.43 5.36 -6.94
CA TYR A 142 19.70 6.78 -6.76
C TYR A 142 18.58 7.48 -5.99
N LEU A 143 17.31 7.31 -6.39
CA LEU A 143 16.16 7.92 -5.70
C LEU A 143 16.10 7.52 -4.22
N LEU A 144 16.34 6.25 -3.91
CA LEU A 144 16.39 5.77 -2.52
C LEU A 144 17.55 6.38 -1.74
N ARG A 145 18.75 6.46 -2.36
CA ARG A 145 19.93 7.04 -1.72
C ARG A 145 19.79 8.53 -1.52
N SER A 146 19.36 9.27 -2.54
CA SER A 146 19.17 10.72 -2.48
C SER A 146 18.07 11.10 -1.50
N GLY A 147 16.95 10.37 -1.49
CA GLY A 147 15.89 10.56 -0.49
C GLY A 147 16.37 10.37 0.94
N LYS A 148 17.17 9.32 1.20
CA LYS A 148 17.78 9.09 2.52
C LYS A 148 18.75 10.20 2.92
N ALA A 149 19.67 10.58 2.03
CA ALA A 149 20.66 11.61 2.28
C ALA A 149 20.02 12.99 2.48
N GLN A 150 18.98 13.31 1.72
CA GLN A 150 18.22 14.55 1.85
C GLN A 150 17.43 14.58 3.17
N SER A 151 16.76 13.48 3.54
CA SER A 151 16.10 13.35 4.83
C SER A 151 17.09 13.54 6.00
N PHE A 152 18.27 12.92 5.91
CA PHE A 152 19.36 13.14 6.87
C PHE A 152 19.78 14.61 6.92
N ALA A 153 19.97 15.26 5.77
CA ALA A 153 20.34 16.67 5.70
C ALA A 153 19.31 17.58 6.39
N HIS A 154 18.03 17.43 6.10
CA HIS A 154 16.98 18.20 6.78
C HIS A 154 16.90 17.90 8.28
N SER A 155 17.11 16.64 8.68
CA SER A 155 17.19 16.28 10.10
C SER A 155 18.35 17.01 10.79
N VAL A 156 19.53 17.05 10.20
CA VAL A 156 20.69 17.81 10.72
C VAL A 156 20.37 19.30 10.85
N LEU A 157 19.77 19.92 9.82
CA LEU A 157 19.39 21.33 9.89
C LEU A 157 18.39 21.60 11.02
N SER A 158 17.35 20.78 11.12
CA SER A 158 16.28 20.90 12.11
C SER A 158 16.79 20.70 13.54
N LEU A 159 17.51 19.61 13.80
CA LEU A 159 18.06 19.26 15.12
C LEU A 159 19.02 20.31 15.66
N ASN A 160 19.72 21.03 14.77
CA ASN A 160 20.70 22.05 15.13
C ASN A 160 20.19 23.48 14.95
N GLY A 161 18.91 23.67 14.60
CA GLY A 161 18.29 24.98 14.42
C GLY A 161 19.02 25.83 13.37
N ILE A 162 19.38 25.23 12.24
CA ILE A 162 20.03 25.91 11.11
C ILE A 162 18.93 26.34 10.13
N ILE A 163 18.94 27.63 9.79
CA ILE A 163 18.05 28.22 8.79
C ILE A 163 18.93 28.57 7.58
N VAL A 164 18.55 28.09 6.40
CA VAL A 164 19.30 28.36 5.16
C VAL A 164 19.31 29.87 4.87
N GLY A 165 20.47 30.40 4.49
CA GLY A 165 20.69 31.83 4.28
C GLY A 165 21.08 32.62 5.54
N GLU A 166 21.01 32.01 6.74
CA GLU A 166 21.51 32.62 7.97
C GLU A 166 22.96 32.21 8.31
N PRO A 167 23.70 33.02 9.09
CA PRO A 167 25.02 32.63 9.58
C PRO A 167 24.98 31.32 10.40
N ILE A 168 25.69 30.30 9.92
CA ILE A 168 25.73 28.96 10.52
C ILE A 168 26.56 28.94 11.81
N GLY A 169 27.68 29.69 11.85
CA GLY A 169 28.61 29.69 12.98
C GLY A 169 29.30 28.33 13.17
N ASP A 170 29.36 27.86 14.42
CA ASP A 170 29.96 26.59 14.86
C ASP A 170 28.95 25.43 14.95
N LYS A 171 27.70 25.64 14.50
CA LYS A 171 26.60 24.66 14.62
C LYS A 171 26.88 23.30 13.97
N LEU A 172 27.78 23.24 12.99
CA LEU A 172 28.16 22.01 12.28
C LEU A 172 29.55 21.47 12.67
N ASP A 173 30.20 22.01 13.72
CA ASP A 173 31.49 21.50 14.21
C ASP A 173 31.31 20.18 14.98
N ASP A 174 30.28 20.09 15.81
CA ASP A 174 29.84 18.85 16.49
C ASP A 174 28.30 18.79 16.55
N PRO A 175 27.64 18.56 15.39
CA PRO A 175 26.19 18.64 15.28
C PRO A 175 25.49 17.52 16.08
N LEU A 176 24.26 17.78 16.51
CA LEU A 176 23.33 16.72 16.88
C LEU A 176 22.89 15.98 15.62
N LEU A 177 23.01 14.66 15.64
CA LEU A 177 22.59 13.78 14.57
C LEU A 177 21.56 12.79 15.09
N GLU A 178 20.79 12.25 14.17
CA GLU A 178 19.88 11.13 14.39
C GLU A 178 20.13 10.13 13.26
N ILE A 179 20.59 8.94 13.62
CA ILE A 179 21.06 7.92 12.68
C ILE A 179 20.31 6.62 12.95
N PRO A 180 19.73 5.95 11.94
CA PRO A 180 19.10 4.63 12.11
C PRO A 180 20.02 3.62 12.80
N ALA A 181 19.48 2.85 13.73
CA ALA A 181 20.24 1.83 14.45
C ALA A 181 19.36 0.63 14.81
N ASP A 182 19.92 -0.58 14.76
CA ASP A 182 19.24 -1.77 15.26
C ASP A 182 19.56 -1.95 16.76
N PRO A 183 18.57 -2.00 17.66
CA PRO A 183 18.80 -2.29 19.07
C PRO A 183 19.58 -3.59 19.31
N GLY A 184 19.47 -4.56 18.38
CA GLY A 184 20.18 -5.84 18.43
C GLY A 184 21.69 -5.74 18.24
N ASP A 185 22.21 -4.61 17.74
CA ASP A 185 23.65 -4.40 17.53
C ASP A 185 24.40 -4.09 18.84
N PHE A 186 23.70 -3.87 19.96
CA PHE A 186 24.30 -3.45 21.22
C PHE A 186 24.15 -4.50 22.32
N ASP A 187 25.25 -4.86 22.97
CA ASP A 187 25.25 -5.74 24.17
C ASP A 187 24.46 -5.12 25.34
N THR A 188 24.37 -3.79 25.38
CA THR A 188 23.60 -3.02 26.36
C THR A 188 23.06 -1.79 25.66
N GLU A 189 21.76 -1.53 25.82
CA GLU A 189 21.08 -0.38 25.22
C GLU A 189 21.80 0.93 25.61
N PRO A 190 22.30 1.70 24.64
CA PRO A 190 22.97 2.96 24.93
C PRO A 190 21.96 4.06 25.28
N ASP A 191 22.40 5.06 26.06
CA ASP A 191 21.57 6.21 26.45
C ASP A 191 21.13 7.05 25.24
N GLU A 192 21.86 6.98 24.13
CA GLU A 192 21.59 7.65 22.87
C GLU A 192 20.51 6.94 22.02
N LEU A 193 20.13 5.70 22.34
CA LEU A 193 19.11 4.97 21.60
C LEU A 193 17.73 5.56 21.87
N VAL A 194 17.03 5.96 20.81
CA VAL A 194 15.68 6.51 20.85
C VAL A 194 14.79 5.77 19.85
N LEU A 195 13.51 5.62 20.19
CA LEU A 195 12.48 5.15 19.26
C LEU A 195 11.74 6.36 18.72
N ASN A 196 11.86 6.60 17.41
CA ASN A 196 10.96 7.48 16.69
C ASN A 196 9.71 6.67 16.35
N ALA A 197 8.55 7.12 16.83
CA ALA A 197 7.26 6.51 16.57
C ALA A 197 6.32 7.56 15.99
N ASP A 198 6.08 7.47 14.70
CA ASP A 198 5.17 8.33 13.97
C ASP A 198 3.83 7.60 13.79
N TYR A 199 2.74 8.25 14.22
CA TYR A 199 1.39 7.71 14.10
C TYR A 199 0.61 8.48 13.03
N TYR A 200 0.10 7.75 12.05
CA TYR A 200 -0.68 8.30 10.95
C TYR A 200 -2.14 7.84 11.10
N LEU A 201 -3.06 8.79 10.97
CA LEU A 201 -4.48 8.50 11.01
C LEU A 201 -5.02 8.53 9.58
N SER A 202 -5.41 7.38 9.07
CA SER A 202 -5.98 7.21 7.74
C SER A 202 -7.47 6.85 7.85
N ARG A 203 -8.25 7.20 6.82
CA ARG A 203 -9.66 6.79 6.70
C ARG A 203 -9.70 5.56 5.81
N SER A 204 -10.34 4.49 6.29
CA SER A 204 -10.56 3.25 5.54
C SER A 204 -12.06 2.93 5.47
N ILE A 205 -12.46 2.20 4.43
CA ILE A 205 -13.83 1.74 4.22
C ILE A 205 -13.86 0.21 4.28
N GLY A 206 -14.57 -0.31 5.27
CA GLY A 206 -14.87 -1.75 5.34
C GLY A 206 -16.06 -2.08 4.46
N LEU A 207 -15.88 -3.01 3.54
CA LEU A 207 -16.92 -3.48 2.65
C LEU A 207 -17.53 -4.78 3.18
N TYR A 208 -18.85 -4.78 3.35
CA TYR A 208 -19.59 -5.93 3.82
C TYR A 208 -20.61 -6.40 2.78
N VAL A 209 -20.58 -7.69 2.45
CA VAL A 209 -21.50 -8.33 1.51
C VAL A 209 -22.66 -8.99 2.27
N ASP A 210 -23.88 -8.84 1.74
CA ASP A 210 -25.03 -9.61 2.22
C ASP A 210 -24.93 -11.07 1.77
N GLU A 211 -24.93 -11.98 2.74
CA GLU A 211 -24.64 -13.39 2.51
C GLU A 211 -25.67 -14.07 1.61
N PHE A 212 -26.91 -13.56 1.56
CA PHE A 212 -27.98 -14.14 0.73
C PHE A 212 -27.91 -13.76 -0.74
N THR A 213 -27.30 -12.62 -1.05
CA THR A 213 -27.11 -12.20 -2.43
C THR A 213 -25.76 -12.64 -2.98
N ALA A 214 -24.84 -13.13 -2.14
CA ALA A 214 -23.56 -13.69 -2.55
C ALA A 214 -23.65 -14.77 -3.66
N PRO A 215 -24.67 -15.66 -3.71
CA PRO A 215 -24.82 -16.60 -4.82
C PRO A 215 -24.95 -15.97 -6.22
N LEU A 216 -25.33 -14.69 -6.32
CA LEU A 216 -25.45 -13.97 -7.61
C LEU A 216 -24.08 -13.63 -8.24
N VAL A 217 -22.98 -13.91 -7.55
CA VAL A 217 -21.62 -13.68 -8.06
C VAL A 217 -21.28 -14.49 -9.33
N SER A 218 -22.07 -15.51 -9.66
CA SER A 218 -21.94 -16.20 -10.95
C SER A 218 -22.20 -15.29 -12.16
N ASP A 219 -22.95 -14.20 -11.94
CA ASP A 219 -23.35 -13.24 -12.99
C ASP A 219 -22.42 -12.01 -13.01
N MET A 220 -21.24 -12.12 -12.38
CA MET A 220 -20.26 -11.04 -12.29
C MET A 220 -19.57 -10.78 -13.63
N ASP A 221 -19.26 -9.52 -13.89
CA ASP A 221 -18.51 -9.10 -15.09
C ASP A 221 -17.06 -9.63 -15.07
N GLU A 222 -16.50 -9.95 -16.24
CA GLU A 222 -15.12 -10.43 -16.39
C GLU A 222 -14.10 -9.40 -15.88
N GLU A 223 -14.37 -8.10 -16.05
CA GLU A 223 -13.52 -7.01 -15.55
C GLU A 223 -13.34 -7.08 -14.03
N PHE A 224 -14.42 -7.39 -13.29
CA PHE A 224 -14.33 -7.56 -11.85
C PHE A 224 -13.48 -8.78 -11.46
N ILE A 225 -13.57 -9.87 -12.21
CA ILE A 225 -12.80 -11.09 -11.95
C ILE A 225 -11.31 -10.82 -12.16
N ASP A 226 -10.96 -10.04 -13.18
CA ASP A 226 -9.58 -9.68 -13.49
C ASP A 226 -9.00 -8.67 -12.48
N MET A 227 -9.78 -7.67 -12.06
CA MET A 227 -9.34 -6.64 -11.12
C MET A 227 -9.34 -7.09 -9.66
N TYR A 228 -10.34 -7.90 -9.27
CA TYR A 228 -10.62 -8.29 -7.88
C TYR A 228 -10.79 -9.82 -7.74
N PRO A 229 -9.78 -10.62 -8.14
CA PRO A 229 -9.88 -12.07 -8.17
C PRO A 229 -10.10 -12.69 -6.79
N ASP A 230 -9.51 -12.10 -5.73
CA ASP A 230 -9.62 -12.60 -4.37
C ASP A 230 -11.02 -12.36 -3.81
N GLU A 231 -11.58 -11.17 -4.03
CA GLU A 231 -12.95 -10.82 -3.67
C GLU A 231 -13.95 -11.74 -4.37
N TYR A 232 -13.78 -11.94 -5.68
CA TYR A 232 -14.60 -12.85 -6.46
C TYR A 232 -14.59 -14.26 -5.87
N GLN A 233 -13.41 -14.79 -5.54
CA GLN A 233 -13.27 -16.11 -4.95
C GLN A 233 -13.92 -16.21 -3.56
N GLN A 234 -13.75 -15.21 -2.71
CA GLN A 234 -14.36 -15.19 -1.38
C GLN A 234 -15.88 -15.15 -1.45
N ILE A 235 -16.45 -14.29 -2.31
CA ILE A 235 -17.91 -14.19 -2.50
C ILE A 235 -18.44 -15.48 -3.13
N SER A 236 -17.74 -16.06 -4.10
CA SER A 236 -18.09 -17.35 -4.72
C SER A 236 -18.13 -18.49 -3.70
N ALA A 237 -17.10 -18.58 -2.85
CA ALA A 237 -17.03 -19.57 -1.79
C ALA A 237 -18.19 -19.43 -0.79
N LEU A 238 -18.49 -18.19 -0.37
CA LEU A 238 -19.63 -17.88 0.49
C LEU A 238 -20.96 -18.24 -0.18
N GLY A 239 -21.15 -17.84 -1.44
CA GLY A 239 -22.34 -18.10 -2.23
C GLY A 239 -22.64 -19.60 -2.31
N LEU A 240 -21.66 -20.41 -2.69
CA LEU A 240 -21.79 -21.87 -2.76
C LEU A 240 -22.15 -22.51 -1.41
N LEU A 241 -21.56 -22.01 -0.31
CA LEU A 241 -21.91 -22.50 1.02
C LEU A 241 -23.36 -22.16 1.38
N ILE A 242 -23.80 -20.93 1.11
CA ILE A 242 -25.16 -20.47 1.40
C ILE A 242 -26.18 -21.23 0.55
N GLU A 243 -25.92 -21.44 -0.75
CA GLU A 243 -26.78 -22.26 -1.62
C GLU A 243 -26.92 -23.70 -1.11
N LYS A 244 -25.80 -24.32 -0.73
CA LYS A 244 -25.79 -25.67 -0.16
C LYS A 244 -26.67 -25.73 1.09
N LEU A 245 -26.52 -24.78 2.01
CA LEU A 245 -27.28 -24.77 3.27
C LEU A 245 -28.75 -24.35 3.09
N ALA A 246 -29.05 -23.53 2.07
CA ALA A 246 -30.40 -23.15 1.73
C ALA A 246 -31.19 -24.30 1.08
N THR A 247 -30.49 -25.22 0.42
CA THR A 247 -31.09 -26.40 -0.20
C THR A 247 -31.61 -27.37 0.88
N PRO A 248 -32.93 -27.65 0.93
CA PRO A 248 -33.48 -28.49 1.97
C PRO A 248 -33.07 -29.97 1.82
N PRO A 249 -32.84 -30.69 2.94
CA PRO A 249 -32.77 -32.15 2.90
C PRO A 249 -34.15 -32.74 2.55
N SER A 250 -34.20 -34.00 2.10
CA SER A 250 -35.44 -34.66 1.65
C SER A 250 -36.57 -34.64 2.69
N ASP A 251 -36.24 -34.75 3.98
CA ASP A 251 -37.22 -34.73 5.09
C ASP A 251 -37.55 -33.32 5.59
N MET A 252 -37.01 -32.27 4.95
CA MET A 252 -37.11 -30.86 5.33
C MET A 252 -36.64 -30.56 6.76
N LYS A 253 -35.93 -31.49 7.38
CA LYS A 253 -35.47 -31.44 8.77
C LYS A 253 -34.08 -32.07 8.85
N MET A 254 -33.27 -31.53 9.74
CA MET A 254 -32.02 -32.15 10.18
C MET A 254 -31.75 -31.84 11.66
N SER A 255 -30.92 -32.66 12.30
CA SER A 255 -30.39 -32.37 13.63
C SER A 255 -29.34 -31.24 13.57
N LEU A 256 -29.04 -30.65 14.71
CA LEU A 256 -28.00 -29.61 14.80
C LEU A 256 -26.62 -30.14 14.37
N ASP A 257 -26.25 -31.34 14.81
CA ASP A 257 -24.96 -31.96 14.48
C ASP A 257 -24.83 -32.21 12.97
N GLU A 258 -25.89 -32.69 12.32
CA GLU A 258 -25.91 -32.86 10.85
C GLU A 258 -25.78 -31.52 10.12
N PHE A 259 -26.35 -30.45 10.67
CA PHE A 259 -26.20 -29.11 10.09
C PHE A 259 -24.78 -28.58 10.23
N ILE A 260 -24.15 -28.76 11.39
CA ILE A 260 -22.74 -28.39 11.61
C ILE A 260 -21.88 -29.07 10.55
N GLU A 261 -22.00 -30.38 10.35
CA GLU A 261 -21.26 -31.08 9.29
C GLU A 261 -21.59 -30.54 7.88
N SER A 262 -22.82 -30.07 7.67
CA SER A 262 -23.23 -29.46 6.40
C SER A 262 -22.61 -28.07 6.18
N CYS A 263 -22.14 -27.38 7.22
CA CYS A 263 -21.40 -26.12 7.12
C CYS A 263 -20.00 -26.28 6.51
N MET A 264 -19.55 -27.52 6.26
CA MET A 264 -18.32 -27.77 5.51
C MET A 264 -18.63 -28.00 4.03
N LEU A 265 -18.06 -27.19 3.14
CA LEU A 265 -18.11 -27.37 1.68
C LEU A 265 -16.74 -27.82 1.18
N ARG A 266 -16.74 -28.84 0.31
CA ARG A 266 -15.57 -29.24 -0.48
C ARG A 266 -16.01 -29.39 -1.94
N LYS A 267 -15.29 -28.74 -2.85
CA LYS A 267 -15.55 -28.81 -4.29
C LYS A 267 -14.21 -28.92 -5.01
N ASP A 268 -14.06 -29.96 -5.82
CA ASP A 268 -12.88 -30.15 -6.67
C ASP A 268 -13.31 -29.85 -8.11
N GLU A 269 -12.74 -28.82 -8.73
CA GLU A 269 -12.98 -28.46 -10.14
C GLU A 269 -11.66 -28.27 -10.87
N HIS A 270 -11.40 -29.11 -11.88
CA HIS A 270 -10.17 -29.15 -12.67
C HIS A 270 -8.90 -29.10 -11.78
N ASP A 271 -8.29 -27.92 -11.64
CA ASP A 271 -7.04 -27.66 -10.92
C ASP A 271 -7.25 -26.96 -9.56
N VAL A 272 -8.49 -26.62 -9.20
CA VAL A 272 -8.83 -25.91 -7.97
C VAL A 272 -9.51 -26.85 -6.98
N ARG A 273 -9.00 -26.87 -5.74
CA ARG A 273 -9.64 -27.53 -4.59
C ARG A 273 -10.18 -26.47 -3.65
N LEU A 274 -11.48 -26.25 -3.69
CA LEU A 274 -12.16 -25.33 -2.79
C LEU A 274 -12.56 -26.07 -1.51
N MET A 275 -12.17 -25.51 -0.36
CA MET A 275 -12.69 -25.92 0.95
C MET A 275 -13.20 -24.68 1.68
N VAL A 276 -14.44 -24.74 2.16
CA VAL A 276 -15.01 -23.77 3.09
C VAL A 276 -15.40 -24.52 4.35
N ASP A 277 -14.91 -24.08 5.51
CA ASP A 277 -15.21 -24.70 6.80
C ASP A 277 -15.94 -23.71 7.70
N GLY A 278 -17.28 -23.73 7.66
CA GLY A 278 -18.13 -22.87 8.46
C GLY A 278 -18.55 -23.47 9.80
N ARG A 279 -17.94 -24.58 10.24
CA ARG A 279 -18.38 -25.31 11.44
C ARG A 279 -18.30 -24.49 12.72
N ASP A 280 -17.27 -23.65 12.86
CA ASP A 280 -17.08 -22.81 14.05
C ASP A 280 -18.07 -21.64 14.12
N VAL A 281 -18.70 -21.30 12.99
CA VAL A 281 -19.66 -20.18 12.85
C VAL A 281 -21.07 -20.67 12.47
N PHE A 282 -21.38 -21.94 12.77
CA PHE A 282 -22.65 -22.56 12.37
C PHE A 282 -23.88 -21.80 12.92
N MET A 283 -23.76 -21.19 14.11
CA MET A 283 -24.85 -20.43 14.73
C MET A 283 -25.14 -19.14 13.95
N GLU A 284 -24.12 -18.47 13.46
CA GLU A 284 -24.22 -17.30 12.59
C GLU A 284 -24.87 -17.69 11.27
N LEU A 285 -24.46 -18.82 10.67
CA LEU A 285 -25.07 -19.36 9.44
C LEU A 285 -26.56 -19.70 9.63
N ILE A 286 -26.94 -20.31 10.77
CA ILE A 286 -28.36 -20.51 11.11
C ILE A 286 -29.09 -19.17 11.17
N ARG A 287 -28.55 -18.17 11.88
CA ARG A 287 -29.19 -16.85 12.02
C ARG A 287 -29.34 -16.15 10.68
N ILE A 288 -28.36 -16.26 9.79
CA ILE A 288 -28.44 -15.80 8.41
C ILE A 288 -29.65 -16.48 7.75
N LEU A 289 -29.65 -17.81 7.66
CA LEU A 289 -30.73 -18.58 7.01
C LEU A 289 -32.12 -18.35 7.63
N GLU A 290 -32.22 -18.10 8.93
CA GLU A 290 -33.47 -17.68 9.60
C GLU A 290 -33.93 -16.28 9.19
N ARG A 291 -32.99 -15.31 9.10
CA ARG A 291 -33.25 -13.93 8.68
C ARG A 291 -33.78 -13.85 7.26
N GLY A 292 -33.30 -14.71 6.37
CA GLY A 292 -33.82 -14.85 5.00
C GLY A 292 -35.04 -15.76 4.86
N ASP A 293 -35.68 -16.14 5.98
CA ASP A 293 -36.90 -16.96 6.00
C ASP A 293 -36.72 -18.34 5.33
N VAL A 294 -35.51 -18.91 5.32
CA VAL A 294 -35.21 -20.21 4.68
C VAL A 294 -35.48 -21.37 5.64
N LEU A 295 -35.09 -21.22 6.91
CA LEU A 295 -35.23 -22.26 7.92
C LEU A 295 -35.70 -21.69 9.27
N LYS A 296 -35.88 -22.60 10.22
CA LYS A 296 -36.12 -22.31 11.64
C LYS A 296 -35.40 -23.34 12.49
N SER A 297 -34.67 -22.87 13.50
CA SER A 297 -34.03 -23.68 14.53
C SER A 297 -34.89 -23.73 15.80
N LYS A 298 -34.91 -24.88 16.48
CA LYS A 298 -35.50 -25.04 17.81
C LYS A 298 -34.80 -26.17 18.56
N GLY A 299 -33.95 -25.80 19.53
CA GLY A 299 -33.17 -26.77 20.28
C GLY A 299 -32.18 -27.49 19.36
N ASP A 300 -32.24 -28.82 19.36
CA ASP A 300 -31.39 -29.72 18.58
C ASP A 300 -31.88 -29.96 17.13
N LYS A 301 -32.90 -29.22 16.68
CA LYS A 301 -33.57 -29.45 15.40
C LYS A 301 -33.63 -28.21 14.53
N ILE A 302 -33.37 -28.42 13.25
CA ILE A 302 -33.49 -27.43 12.19
C ILE A 302 -34.54 -27.90 11.19
N LYS A 303 -35.39 -26.98 10.74
CA LYS A 303 -36.46 -27.26 9.78
C LYS A 303 -36.48 -26.19 8.68
N TRP A 304 -36.45 -26.61 7.43
CA TRP A 304 -36.60 -25.74 6.27
C TRP A 304 -38.07 -25.34 6.11
N LYS A 305 -38.28 -24.10 5.68
CA LYS A 305 -39.59 -23.55 5.35
C LYS A 305 -39.96 -24.01 3.93
N LYS A 306 -41.27 -24.01 3.65
CA LYS A 306 -41.83 -24.43 2.36
C LYS A 306 -42.11 -23.21 1.51
#